data_AF-A0A9C8G6P9-F1
#
_entry.id   AF-A0A9C8G6P9-F1
#
_cell.length_a   1.000
_cell.length_b   1.000
_cell.length_c   1.000
_cell.angle_alpha   90.00
_cell.angle_beta   90.00
_cell.angle_gamma   90.00
#
_symmetry.space_group_name_H-M   'P 1'
#
loop_
_entity.id
_entity.type
_entity.pdbx_description
1 polymer ?
#
loop_
_entity_poly.entity_id
_entity_poly.type
_entity_poly.pdbx_seq_one_letter_code
_entity_poly.pdbx_strand_id
1 'polypeptide(L)'
;MSEKHTSRLAGFYHLTPAARQALMAEQVALTAEELAVLSGDQGLTLERAEHMIENVIGLYGFPLGIATNFVVNGREVLVPMVIEEPSVVAGASLAAKLARGGGGFIAATDEPVMIGQIQVVALPDPHAARVDVLAHREELLALADTVDPVLQRLGGGARALEAEVLTTATGPMLIVYLHYDVRDAMGANAINTACERLAPR
;
A
#
# COMPACT_ATOMS: atom_id res chain seq x y z
N MET A 1 -4.40 -32.71 -15.80
CA MET A 1 -5.33 -31.87 -15.01
C MET A 1 -4.45 -30.96 -14.17
N SER A 2 -4.41 -29.66 -14.45
CA SER A 2 -3.56 -28.70 -13.74
C SER A 2 -3.79 -28.86 -12.24
N GLU A 3 -2.74 -29.21 -11.49
CA GLU A 3 -2.79 -29.28 -10.04
C GLU A 3 -3.24 -27.91 -9.53
N LYS A 4 -4.42 -27.89 -8.91
CA LYS A 4 -5.00 -26.65 -8.41
C LYS A 4 -4.12 -26.14 -7.26
N HIS A 5 -3.41 -25.05 -7.49
CA HIS A 5 -2.80 -24.23 -6.45
C HIS A 5 -3.84 -24.00 -5.33
N THR A 6 -3.48 -24.32 -4.08
CA THR A 6 -4.38 -24.24 -2.94
C THR A 6 -3.70 -23.57 -1.75
N SER A 7 -4.50 -22.80 -1.02
CA SER A 7 -4.12 -22.23 0.27
C SER A 7 -4.30 -23.23 1.42
N ARG A 8 -4.98 -24.38 1.21
CA ARG A 8 -5.25 -25.38 2.25
C ARG A 8 -4.11 -26.38 2.38
N LEU A 9 -3.12 -26.04 3.18
CA LEU A 9 -1.90 -26.85 3.36
C LEU A 9 -1.97 -27.66 4.67
N ALA A 10 -2.58 -28.84 4.61
CA ALA A 10 -2.70 -29.73 5.77
C ALA A 10 -1.32 -30.19 6.26
N GLY A 11 -1.06 -30.08 7.56
CA GLY A 11 0.21 -30.50 8.16
C GLY A 11 1.41 -29.59 7.85
N PHE A 12 1.21 -28.43 7.22
CA PHE A 12 2.30 -27.51 6.86
C PHE A 12 3.23 -27.14 8.04
N TYR A 13 2.65 -26.92 9.21
CA TYR A 13 3.40 -26.60 10.43
C TYR A 13 4.23 -27.78 10.98
N HIS A 14 3.98 -29.02 10.56
CA HIS A 14 4.82 -30.17 10.90
C HIS A 14 6.03 -30.34 9.98
N LEU A 15 6.04 -29.71 8.80
CA LEU A 15 7.14 -29.78 7.86
C LEU A 15 8.36 -29.00 8.37
N THR A 16 9.55 -29.41 7.94
CA THR A 16 10.78 -28.63 8.13
C THR A 16 10.73 -27.35 7.28
N PRO A 17 11.49 -26.29 7.61
CA PRO A 17 11.55 -25.08 6.79
C PRO A 17 11.88 -25.36 5.31
N ALA A 18 12.84 -26.25 5.02
CA ALA A 18 13.20 -26.63 3.65
C ALA A 18 12.04 -27.32 2.91
N ALA A 19 11.32 -28.22 3.58
CA ALA A 19 10.14 -28.87 2.98
C ALA A 19 8.99 -27.88 2.77
N ARG A 20 8.82 -26.88 3.66
CA ARG A 20 7.86 -25.79 3.45
C ARG A 20 8.24 -24.93 2.26
N GLN A 21 9.51 -24.56 2.11
CA GLN A 21 10.02 -23.79 0.97
C GLN A 21 9.80 -24.53 -0.35
N ALA A 22 10.13 -25.83 -0.42
CA ALA A 22 9.89 -26.64 -1.61
C ALA A 22 8.40 -26.70 -1.98
N LEU A 23 7.53 -26.93 -0.99
CA LEU A 23 6.08 -26.89 -1.20
C LEU A 23 5.60 -25.50 -1.65
N MET A 24 6.18 -24.41 -1.14
CA MET A 24 5.82 -23.06 -1.60
C MET A 24 6.24 -22.83 -3.04
N ALA A 25 7.43 -23.28 -3.42
CA ALA A 25 7.90 -23.18 -4.80
C ALA A 25 6.94 -23.86 -5.78
N GLU A 26 6.41 -25.04 -5.42
CA GLU A 26 5.38 -25.73 -6.20
C GLU A 26 4.04 -24.99 -6.17
N GLN A 27 3.57 -24.56 -4.99
CA GLN A 27 2.26 -23.96 -4.80
C GLN A 27 2.09 -22.59 -5.46
N VAL A 28 3.16 -21.82 -5.64
CA VAL A 28 3.08 -20.51 -6.31
C VAL A 28 3.99 -20.40 -7.55
N ALA A 29 4.52 -21.54 -8.01
CA ALA A 29 5.40 -21.64 -9.18
C ALA A 29 6.63 -20.71 -9.11
N LEU A 30 7.30 -20.68 -7.96
CA LEU A 30 8.54 -19.90 -7.81
C LEU A 30 9.64 -20.46 -8.73
N THR A 31 10.37 -19.56 -9.36
CA THR A 31 11.63 -19.87 -10.02
C THR A 31 12.69 -20.29 -8.99
N ALA A 32 13.76 -20.93 -9.44
CA ALA A 32 14.87 -21.30 -8.57
C ALA A 32 15.54 -20.07 -7.92
N GLU A 33 15.57 -18.93 -8.62
CA GLU A 33 16.08 -17.67 -8.11
C GLU A 33 15.18 -17.10 -7.00
N GLU A 34 13.86 -17.07 -7.20
CA GLU A 34 12.91 -16.60 -6.19
C GLU A 34 12.89 -17.51 -4.95
N LEU A 35 13.03 -18.83 -5.12
CA LEU A 35 13.14 -19.76 -4.00
C LEU A 35 14.43 -19.52 -3.20
N ALA A 36 15.54 -19.20 -3.86
CA ALA A 36 16.82 -18.94 -3.20
C ALA A 36 16.75 -17.71 -2.27
N VAL A 37 15.91 -16.72 -2.57
CA VAL A 37 15.67 -15.56 -1.67
C VAL A 37 15.18 -16.00 -0.30
N LEU A 38 14.39 -17.09 -0.21
CA LEU A 38 13.87 -17.59 1.06
C LEU A 38 14.93 -18.22 1.97
N SER A 39 16.15 -18.48 1.48
CA SER A 39 17.26 -18.95 2.34
C SER A 39 17.74 -17.86 3.30
N GLY A 40 17.50 -16.59 2.96
CA GLY A 40 18.04 -15.42 3.65
C GLY A 40 19.40 -14.96 3.12
N ASP A 41 20.10 -15.78 2.33
CA ASP A 41 21.43 -15.44 1.80
C ASP A 41 21.37 -14.55 0.55
N GLN A 42 20.31 -14.70 -0.25
CA GLN A 42 20.12 -13.99 -1.52
C GLN A 42 19.04 -12.89 -1.46
N GLY A 43 18.69 -12.45 -0.25
CA GLY A 43 17.68 -11.42 -0.01
C GLY A 43 18.21 -9.98 -0.19
N LEU A 44 17.85 -9.12 0.76
CA LEU A 44 18.35 -7.74 0.80
C LEU A 44 19.86 -7.74 1.06
N THR A 45 20.65 -7.12 0.17
CA THR A 45 22.09 -6.95 0.36
C THR A 45 22.39 -5.64 1.10
N LEU A 46 23.56 -5.53 1.73
CA LEU A 46 24.00 -4.29 2.38
C LEU A 46 24.07 -3.11 1.38
N GLU A 47 24.60 -3.35 0.19
CA GLU A 47 24.67 -2.33 -0.88
C GLU A 47 23.27 -1.84 -1.30
N ARG A 48 22.28 -2.73 -1.40
CA ARG A 48 20.90 -2.33 -1.68
C ARG A 48 20.30 -1.57 -0.51
N ALA A 49 20.54 -2.02 0.73
CA ALA A 49 20.07 -1.35 1.93
C ALA A 49 20.63 0.08 2.05
N GLU A 50 21.89 0.29 1.69
CA GLU A 50 22.56 1.61 1.68
C GLU A 50 21.87 2.61 0.73
N HIS A 51 21.19 2.12 -0.32
CA HIS A 51 20.36 2.95 -1.19
C HIS A 51 18.93 3.16 -0.67
N MET A 52 18.49 2.43 0.35
CA MET A 52 17.12 2.52 0.88
C MET A 52 16.98 3.54 2.01
N ILE A 53 17.98 3.65 2.88
CA ILE A 53 17.99 4.56 4.03
C ILE A 53 19.42 5.08 4.31
N GLU A 54 19.54 6.13 5.11
CA GLU A 54 20.83 6.69 5.51
C GLU A 54 21.51 5.88 6.64
N ASN A 55 22.84 5.96 6.73
CA ASN A 55 23.66 5.43 7.84
C ASN A 55 23.50 3.92 8.11
N VAL A 56 23.39 3.11 7.05
CA VAL A 56 23.31 1.65 7.17
C VAL A 56 24.63 1.07 7.71
N ILE A 57 24.54 0.29 8.79
CA ILE A 57 25.66 -0.44 9.39
C ILE A 57 25.45 -1.96 9.41
N GLY A 58 24.30 -2.45 8.96
CA GLY A 58 23.91 -3.84 9.08
C GLY A 58 22.50 -4.11 8.57
N LEU A 59 22.14 -5.40 8.53
CA LEU A 59 20.79 -5.87 8.23
C LEU A 59 20.16 -6.45 9.49
N TYR A 60 18.84 -6.30 9.64
CA TYR A 60 18.06 -6.88 10.72
C TYR A 60 17.01 -7.84 10.13
N GLY A 61 16.98 -9.08 10.61
CA GLY A 61 16.10 -10.13 10.07
C GLY A 61 14.92 -10.46 11.01
N PHE A 62 13.78 -10.79 10.42
CA PHE A 62 12.58 -11.27 11.11
C PHE A 62 12.12 -12.62 10.54
N PRO A 63 11.42 -13.46 11.33
CA PRO A 63 10.82 -14.69 10.83
C PRO A 63 9.78 -14.40 9.74
N LEU A 64 9.89 -15.09 8.60
CA LEU A 64 8.90 -15.11 7.53
C LEU A 64 8.08 -16.40 7.62
N GLY A 65 6.78 -16.26 7.89
CA GLY A 65 5.80 -17.33 7.87
C GLY A 65 4.80 -17.18 6.73
N ILE A 66 4.06 -18.26 6.44
CA ILE A 66 2.92 -18.24 5.51
C ILE A 66 1.67 -18.62 6.29
N ALA A 67 0.68 -17.72 6.33
CA ALA A 67 -0.64 -18.06 6.80
C ALA A 67 -1.45 -18.74 5.69
N THR A 68 -2.18 -19.78 6.08
CA THR A 68 -2.83 -20.73 5.17
C THR A 68 -4.35 -20.66 5.30
N ASN A 69 -5.05 -21.31 4.37
CA ASN A 69 -6.52 -21.47 4.29
C ASN A 69 -7.34 -20.25 3.87
N PHE A 70 -6.72 -19.10 3.61
CA PHE A 70 -7.45 -17.90 3.21
C PHE A 70 -8.17 -18.08 1.87
N VAL A 71 -9.43 -17.66 1.86
CA VAL A 71 -10.24 -17.52 0.65
C VAL A 71 -10.84 -16.12 0.70
N VAL A 72 -10.54 -15.27 -0.28
CA VAL A 72 -11.04 -13.89 -0.37
C VAL A 72 -11.75 -13.74 -1.71
N ASN A 73 -13.02 -13.34 -1.69
CA ASN A 73 -13.86 -13.22 -2.89
C ASN A 73 -13.85 -14.50 -3.75
N GLY A 74 -13.89 -15.67 -3.10
CA GLY A 74 -13.84 -16.97 -3.77
C GLY A 74 -12.47 -17.42 -4.29
N ARG A 75 -11.42 -16.59 -4.14
CA ARG A 75 -10.05 -16.90 -4.55
C ARG A 75 -9.22 -17.38 -3.36
N GLU A 76 -8.51 -18.49 -3.51
CA GLU A 76 -7.54 -18.97 -2.52
C GLU A 76 -6.29 -18.08 -2.50
N VAL A 77 -5.81 -17.75 -1.30
CA VAL A 77 -4.64 -16.87 -1.11
C VAL A 77 -3.73 -17.47 -0.04
N LEU A 78 -2.43 -17.51 -0.30
CA LEU A 78 -1.39 -17.73 0.71
C LEU A 78 -0.88 -16.36 1.15
N VAL A 79 -0.81 -16.11 2.46
CA VAL A 79 -0.49 -14.78 3.00
C VAL A 79 0.88 -14.81 3.67
N PRO A 80 1.92 -14.17 3.09
CA PRO A 80 3.19 -13.98 3.74
C PRO A 80 3.05 -13.08 4.98
N MET A 81 3.69 -13.46 6.09
CA MET A 81 3.68 -12.70 7.34
C MET A 81 5.10 -12.63 7.91
N VAL A 82 5.60 -11.43 8.16
CA VAL A 82 6.90 -11.19 8.80
C VAL A 82 6.65 -10.68 10.22
N ILE A 83 6.92 -11.52 11.23
CA ILE A 83 6.60 -11.23 12.64
C ILE A 83 7.40 -12.13 13.58
N GLU A 84 7.78 -11.63 14.76
CA GLU A 84 8.51 -12.37 15.81
C GLU A 84 7.59 -13.05 16.81
N GLU A 85 6.35 -12.59 16.95
CA GLU A 85 5.42 -13.06 17.97
C GLU A 85 4.93 -14.50 17.67
N PRO A 86 5.09 -15.44 18.60
CA PRO A 86 4.61 -16.81 18.41
C PRO A 86 3.09 -16.84 18.32
N SER A 87 2.56 -17.90 17.72
CA SER A 87 1.12 -18.16 17.57
C SER A 87 0.34 -17.22 16.64
N VAL A 88 0.84 -16.05 16.25
CA VAL A 88 0.11 -15.11 15.36
C VAL A 88 -0.23 -15.77 14.01
N VAL A 89 0.77 -16.32 13.32
CA VAL A 89 0.56 -16.99 12.02
C VAL A 89 -0.35 -18.22 12.15
N ALA A 90 -0.23 -18.95 13.27
CA ALA A 90 -1.06 -20.13 13.55
C ALA A 90 -2.52 -19.74 13.80
N GLY A 91 -2.74 -18.69 14.60
CA GLY A 91 -4.05 -18.11 14.88
C GLY A 91 -4.74 -17.61 13.61
N ALA A 92 -4.03 -16.83 12.79
CA ALA A 92 -4.53 -16.37 11.50
C ALA A 92 -4.93 -17.54 10.58
N SER A 93 -4.08 -18.57 10.48
CA SER A 93 -4.35 -19.76 9.66
C SER A 93 -5.56 -20.57 10.16
N LEU A 94 -5.73 -20.69 11.48
CA LEU A 94 -6.87 -21.38 12.07
C LEU A 94 -8.18 -20.60 11.84
N ALA A 95 -8.16 -19.29 12.06
CA ALA A 95 -9.31 -18.42 11.80
C ALA A 95 -9.74 -18.49 10.33
N ALA A 96 -8.79 -18.41 9.40
CA ALA A 96 -9.05 -18.56 7.98
C ALA A 96 -9.63 -19.94 7.62
N LYS A 97 -9.14 -21.02 8.26
CA LYS A 97 -9.69 -22.38 8.08
C LYS A 97 -11.16 -22.46 8.51
N LEU A 98 -11.53 -21.82 9.62
CA LEU A 98 -12.91 -21.76 10.10
C LEU A 98 -13.79 -20.95 9.14
N ALA A 99 -13.34 -19.75 8.75
CA ALA A 99 -14.06 -18.88 7.82
C ALA A 99 -14.29 -19.56 6.46
N ARG A 100 -13.31 -20.33 5.98
CA ARG A 100 -13.42 -21.12 4.75
C ARG A 100 -14.59 -22.09 4.76
N GLY A 101 -14.96 -22.66 5.92
CA GLY A 101 -16.13 -23.52 6.05
C GLY A 101 -17.45 -22.81 5.70
N GLY A 102 -17.50 -21.48 5.83
CA GLY A 102 -18.62 -20.62 5.43
C GLY A 102 -18.45 -19.92 4.08
N GLY A 103 -17.45 -20.29 3.27
CA GLY A 103 -17.18 -19.67 1.96
C GLY A 103 -16.02 -18.67 1.93
N GLY A 104 -15.38 -18.39 3.07
CA GLY A 104 -14.25 -17.47 3.16
C GLY A 104 -14.65 -16.03 3.50
N PHE A 105 -13.81 -15.08 3.11
CA PHE A 105 -13.98 -13.65 3.33
C PHE A 105 -14.52 -12.98 2.06
N ILE A 106 -15.36 -11.95 2.24
CA ILE A 106 -15.81 -11.05 1.18
C ILE A 106 -15.21 -9.68 1.47
N ALA A 107 -14.58 -9.07 0.47
CA ALA A 107 -13.92 -7.78 0.58
C ALA A 107 -14.20 -6.92 -0.66
N ALA A 108 -14.31 -5.62 -0.45
CA ALA A 108 -14.37 -4.59 -1.49
C ALA A 108 -13.53 -3.39 -1.02
N THR A 109 -13.04 -2.61 -1.97
CA THR A 109 -12.27 -1.39 -1.70
C THR A 109 -12.89 -0.23 -2.47
N ASP A 110 -12.66 0.97 -1.99
CA ASP A 110 -12.85 2.20 -2.75
C ASP A 110 -11.76 2.36 -3.83
N GLU A 111 -11.88 3.44 -4.60
CA GLU A 111 -10.83 3.86 -5.53
C GLU A 111 -9.56 4.26 -4.75
N PRO A 112 -8.34 4.02 -5.28
CA PRO A 112 -7.09 4.32 -4.60
C PRO A 112 -6.78 5.82 -4.64
N VAL A 113 -7.62 6.61 -3.98
CA VAL A 113 -7.57 8.08 -3.94
C VAL A 113 -6.90 8.53 -2.65
N MET A 114 -5.72 9.11 -2.80
CA MET A 114 -5.00 9.75 -1.70
C MET A 114 -5.43 11.21 -1.56
N ILE A 115 -5.34 11.73 -0.33
CA ILE A 115 -5.67 13.11 -0.02
C ILE A 115 -4.38 13.86 0.34
N GLY A 116 -4.03 14.84 -0.48
CA GLY A 116 -2.99 15.82 -0.22
C GLY A 116 -3.58 17.08 0.41
N GLN A 117 -2.81 17.75 1.25
CA GLN A 117 -3.24 18.98 1.91
C GLN A 117 -2.25 20.11 1.63
N ILE A 118 -2.79 21.25 1.19
CA ILE A 118 -2.05 22.51 1.07
C ILE A 118 -2.60 23.44 2.15
N GLN A 119 -1.77 23.74 3.14
CA GLN A 119 -2.11 24.63 4.23
C GLN A 119 -1.70 26.06 3.86
N VAL A 120 -2.69 26.96 3.81
CA VAL A 120 -2.47 28.39 3.55
C VAL A 120 -2.78 29.17 4.83
N VAL A 121 -1.79 29.92 5.29
CA VAL A 121 -1.84 30.72 6.53
C VAL A 121 -1.65 32.20 6.23
N ALA A 122 -1.85 33.05 7.25
CA ALA A 122 -1.67 34.50 7.15
C ALA A 122 -2.56 35.17 6.08
N LEU A 123 -3.74 34.61 5.83
CA LEU A 123 -4.74 35.19 4.94
C LEU A 123 -5.54 36.28 5.66
N PRO A 124 -5.70 37.48 5.07
CA PRO A 124 -6.57 38.52 5.62
C PRO A 124 -8.04 38.08 5.71
N ASP A 125 -8.52 37.34 4.71
CA ASP A 125 -9.86 36.75 4.67
C ASP A 125 -9.80 35.31 4.09
N PRO A 126 -9.70 34.29 4.96
CA PRO A 126 -9.67 32.89 4.54
C PRO A 126 -10.95 32.42 3.85
N HIS A 127 -12.10 33.04 4.14
CA HIS A 127 -13.37 32.65 3.54
C HIS A 127 -13.49 33.15 2.10
N ALA A 128 -13.03 34.38 1.83
CA ALA A 128 -12.90 34.89 0.47
C ALA A 128 -11.90 34.03 -0.34
N ALA A 129 -10.72 33.76 0.23
CA ALA A 129 -9.71 32.91 -0.42
C ALA A 129 -10.24 31.50 -0.74
N ARG A 130 -11.05 30.90 0.14
CA ARG A 130 -11.74 29.63 -0.12
C ARG A 130 -12.64 29.71 -1.35
N VAL A 131 -13.42 30.79 -1.49
CA VAL A 131 -14.31 30.98 -2.66
C VAL A 131 -13.48 31.08 -3.94
N ASP A 132 -12.37 31.82 -3.90
CA ASP A 132 -11.48 31.98 -5.05
C ASP A 132 -10.85 30.66 -5.49
N VAL A 133 -10.33 29.86 -4.54
CA VAL A 133 -9.78 28.52 -4.84
C VAL A 133 -10.83 27.63 -5.52
N LEU A 134 -12.06 27.62 -5.00
CA LEU A 134 -13.14 26.80 -5.57
C LEU A 134 -13.61 27.32 -6.94
N ALA A 135 -13.52 28.63 -7.19
CA ALA A 135 -13.81 29.21 -8.51
C ALA A 135 -12.78 28.79 -9.57
N HIS A 136 -11.53 28.53 -9.18
CA HIS A 136 -10.45 28.05 -10.05
C HIS A 136 -10.20 26.54 -9.99
N ARG A 137 -11.14 25.77 -9.41
CA ARG A 137 -11.02 24.31 -9.20
C ARG A 137 -10.57 23.55 -10.44
N GLU A 138 -11.24 23.74 -11.57
CA GLU A 138 -10.97 22.99 -12.81
C GLU A 138 -9.58 23.30 -13.37
N GLU A 139 -9.13 24.56 -13.27
CA GLU A 139 -7.79 24.97 -13.67
C GLU A 139 -6.72 24.32 -12.79
N LEU A 140 -6.94 24.31 -11.47
CA LEU A 140 -6.03 23.69 -10.50
C LEU A 140 -5.97 22.17 -10.70
N LEU A 141 -7.10 21.50 -10.94
CA LEU A 141 -7.12 20.06 -11.24
C LEU A 141 -6.35 19.75 -12.53
N ALA A 142 -6.59 20.52 -13.60
CA ALA A 142 -5.88 20.36 -14.86
C ALA A 142 -4.37 20.60 -14.69
N LEU A 143 -3.96 21.53 -13.83
CA LEU A 143 -2.55 21.76 -13.52
C LEU A 143 -1.94 20.59 -12.74
N ALA A 144 -2.64 20.05 -11.75
CA ALA A 144 -2.18 18.88 -11.00
C ALA A 144 -1.96 17.67 -11.92
N ASP A 145 -2.83 17.51 -12.91
CA ASP A 145 -2.72 16.43 -13.90
C ASP A 145 -1.51 16.52 -14.82
N THR A 146 -0.86 17.69 -14.92
CA THR A 146 0.38 17.83 -15.70
C THR A 146 1.63 17.24 -15.03
N VAL A 147 1.52 16.87 -13.75
CA VAL A 147 2.67 16.48 -12.91
C VAL A 147 3.23 15.11 -13.31
N ASP A 148 2.35 14.14 -13.55
CA ASP A 148 2.75 12.78 -13.91
C ASP A 148 1.96 12.27 -15.13
N PRO A 149 2.52 12.46 -16.34
CA PRO A 149 1.91 11.98 -17.57
C PRO A 149 1.74 10.46 -17.64
N VAL A 150 2.55 9.69 -16.89
CA VAL A 150 2.45 8.23 -16.86
C VAL A 150 1.25 7.81 -16.01
N LEU A 151 1.11 8.38 -14.82
CA LEU A 151 -0.04 8.11 -13.94
C LEU A 151 -1.36 8.48 -14.62
N GLN A 152 -1.40 9.65 -15.28
CA GLN A 152 -2.52 10.08 -16.12
C GLN A 152 -2.87 9.06 -17.21
N ARG A 153 -1.86 8.60 -17.97
CA ARG A 153 -2.06 7.58 -19.01
C ARG A 153 -2.56 6.24 -18.46
N LEU A 154 -2.20 5.90 -17.23
CA LEU A 154 -2.68 4.70 -16.51
C LEU A 154 -4.07 4.90 -15.89
N GLY A 155 -4.69 6.06 -16.10
CA GLY A 155 -6.03 6.39 -15.62
C GLY A 155 -6.05 6.89 -14.18
N GLY A 156 -4.92 7.27 -13.58
CA GLY A 156 -4.81 7.95 -12.28
C GLY A 156 -5.00 9.46 -12.39
N GLY A 157 -4.40 10.23 -11.47
CA GLY A 157 -4.38 11.70 -11.49
C GLY A 157 -5.43 12.37 -10.60
N ALA A 158 -5.63 13.66 -10.77
CA ALA A 158 -6.52 14.46 -9.95
C ALA A 158 -7.99 14.04 -10.12
N ARG A 159 -8.76 14.12 -9.03
CA ARG A 159 -10.17 13.70 -8.97
C ARG A 159 -11.07 14.79 -8.45
N ALA A 160 -10.65 15.43 -7.38
CA ALA A 160 -11.42 16.47 -6.73
C ALA A 160 -10.48 17.42 -5.99
N LEU A 161 -10.94 18.65 -5.84
CA LEU A 161 -10.28 19.64 -5.00
C LEU A 161 -11.33 20.25 -4.06
N GLU A 162 -11.07 20.19 -2.77
CA GLU A 162 -11.94 20.74 -1.74
C GLU A 162 -11.19 21.81 -0.96
N ALA A 163 -11.92 22.69 -0.28
CA ALA A 163 -11.31 23.74 0.52
C ALA A 163 -12.15 24.03 1.76
N GLU A 164 -11.48 24.10 2.91
CA GLU A 164 -12.09 24.34 4.22
C GLU A 164 -11.32 25.41 5.00
N VAL A 165 -12.05 26.27 5.70
CA VAL A 165 -11.43 27.21 6.65
C VAL A 165 -11.52 26.60 8.05
N LEU A 166 -10.37 26.40 8.68
CA LEU A 166 -10.26 25.89 10.04
C LEU A 166 -9.87 27.02 11.00
N THR A 167 -10.60 27.13 12.11
CA THR A 167 -10.20 27.99 13.23
C THR A 167 -9.34 27.20 14.20
N THR A 168 -8.09 27.62 14.38
CA THR A 168 -7.12 26.92 15.24
C THR A 168 -6.62 27.83 16.36
N ALA A 169 -5.84 27.27 17.29
CA ALA A 169 -5.21 28.03 18.37
C ALA A 169 -4.22 29.10 17.87
N THR A 170 -3.68 28.94 16.65
CA THR A 170 -2.73 29.89 16.03
C THR A 170 -3.40 30.81 15.00
N GLY A 171 -4.74 30.83 14.96
CA GLY A 171 -5.53 31.65 14.04
C GLY A 171 -6.25 30.83 12.96
N PRO A 172 -7.00 31.50 12.08
CA PRO A 172 -7.71 30.84 11.01
C PRO A 172 -6.75 30.44 9.87
N MET A 173 -7.03 29.30 9.24
CA MET A 173 -6.22 28.72 8.17
C MET A 173 -7.14 28.20 7.07
N LEU A 174 -6.70 28.30 5.82
CA LEU A 174 -7.36 27.65 4.68
C LEU A 174 -6.63 26.35 4.37
N ILE A 175 -7.34 25.22 4.38
CA ILE A 175 -6.82 23.93 3.93
C ILE A 175 -7.43 23.59 2.58
N VAL A 176 -6.59 23.38 1.59
CA VAL A 176 -7.00 22.87 0.26
C VAL A 176 -6.66 21.39 0.19
N TYR A 177 -7.68 20.56 -0.07
CA TYR A 177 -7.56 19.12 -0.18
C TYR A 177 -7.52 18.72 -1.64
N LEU A 178 -6.44 18.08 -2.09
CA LEU A 178 -6.34 17.47 -3.42
C LEU A 178 -6.61 15.97 -3.29
N HIS A 179 -7.67 15.49 -3.94
CA HIS A 179 -7.95 14.07 -4.09
C HIS A 179 -7.27 13.59 -5.36
N TYR A 180 -6.37 12.62 -5.22
CA TYR A 180 -5.48 12.18 -6.29
C TYR A 180 -5.41 10.66 -6.34
N ASP A 181 -5.79 10.11 -7.47
CA ASP A 181 -5.80 8.68 -7.72
C ASP A 181 -4.41 8.20 -8.12
N VAL A 182 -3.87 7.31 -7.29
CA VAL A 182 -2.47 6.88 -7.35
C VAL A 182 -2.31 5.48 -7.92
N ARG A 183 -3.41 4.87 -8.40
CA ARG A 183 -3.43 3.52 -8.97
C ARG A 183 -2.80 2.52 -8.00
N ASP A 184 -1.77 1.80 -8.44
CA ASP A 184 -1.12 0.75 -7.64
C ASP A 184 -0.03 1.27 -6.70
N ALA A 185 0.26 2.58 -6.70
CA ALA A 185 1.23 3.17 -5.79
C ALA A 185 0.60 3.54 -4.44
N MET A 186 1.40 3.58 -3.36
CA MET A 186 0.96 4.22 -2.10
C MET A 186 0.69 5.71 -2.30
N GLY A 187 1.44 6.36 -3.19
CA GLY A 187 1.09 7.70 -3.69
C GLY A 187 1.66 8.91 -2.95
N ALA A 188 2.39 8.73 -1.85
CA ALA A 188 2.93 9.85 -1.05
C ALA A 188 3.76 10.86 -1.87
N ASN A 189 4.70 10.38 -2.67
CA ASN A 189 5.50 11.27 -3.52
C ASN A 189 4.65 11.93 -4.61
N ALA A 190 3.75 11.16 -5.24
CA ALA A 190 2.90 11.66 -6.32
C ALA A 190 1.98 12.80 -5.85
N ILE A 191 1.30 12.61 -4.70
CA ILE A 191 0.43 13.63 -4.14
C ILE A 191 1.23 14.84 -3.64
N ASN A 192 2.40 14.64 -3.02
CA ASN A 192 3.24 15.75 -2.55
C ASN A 192 3.73 16.62 -3.71
N THR A 193 4.24 16.00 -4.79
CA THR A 193 4.67 16.76 -5.98
C THR A 193 3.49 17.50 -6.63
N ALA A 194 2.29 16.91 -6.63
CA ALA A 194 1.09 17.61 -7.09
C ALA A 194 0.74 18.81 -6.20
N CYS A 195 0.76 18.65 -4.88
CA CYS A 195 0.55 19.75 -3.95
C CYS A 195 1.60 20.86 -4.11
N GLU A 196 2.89 20.52 -4.25
CA GLU A 196 3.98 21.48 -4.50
C GLU A 196 3.80 22.23 -5.82
N ARG A 197 3.25 21.56 -6.85
CA ARG A 197 2.94 22.19 -8.13
C ARG A 197 1.81 23.21 -8.02
N LEU A 198 0.82 22.94 -7.18
CA LEU A 198 -0.32 23.82 -6.96
C LEU A 198 -0.01 24.98 -5.99
N ALA A 199 0.85 24.77 -5.00
CA ALA A 199 1.11 25.73 -3.93
C ALA A 199 1.43 27.18 -4.38
N PRO A 200 2.16 27.41 -5.49
CA PRO A 200 2.44 28.78 -5.97
C PRO A 200 1.28 29.46 -6.73
N ARG A 201 0.16 28.77 -6.98
CA ARG A 201 -1.01 29.28 -7.72
C ARG A 201 -2.09 29.77 -6.77
#